data_AF-A0A536UZ58-F1
#
_entry.id   AF-A0A536UZ58-F1
#
_cell.length_a   1.000
_cell.length_b   1.000
_cell.length_c   1.000
_cell.angle_alpha   90.00
_cell.angle_beta   90.00
_cell.angle_gamma   90.00
#
_symmetry.space_group_name_H-M   'P 1'
#
loop_
_entity.id
_entity.type
_entity.pdbx_description
1 polymer ?
#
loop_
_entity_poly.entity_id
_entity_poly.type
_entity_poly.pdbx_seq_one_letter_code
_entity_poly.pdbx_strand_id
1 'polypeptide(L)'
;MKLLAVVIASVLNLTAFGNAYAHGDHPSTHGGTVGRGDDAIVIEFVMENGILNVYVHDEEGKPLATKNITGTLTLISPQRPAQEVKLVSASPDKFAAPGVKPAQGDRMRARIKLPTGEELESVALFTQ
;
A
#
# COMPACT_ATOMS: atom_id res chain seq x y z
N MET A 1 -49.44 20.69 -12.62
CA MET A 1 -48.04 20.64 -13.11
C MET A 1 -46.96 20.70 -12.01
N LYS A 2 -47.29 20.83 -10.70
CA LYS A 2 -46.26 20.91 -9.63
C LYS A 2 -46.01 19.59 -8.87
N LEU A 3 -46.90 18.62 -8.96
CA LEU A 3 -46.78 17.33 -8.25
C LEU A 3 -45.92 16.29 -9.01
N LEU A 4 -45.80 16.40 -10.34
CA LEU A 4 -45.06 15.42 -11.14
C LEU A 4 -43.52 15.59 -11.02
N ALA A 5 -43.05 16.81 -10.75
CA ALA A 5 -41.62 17.11 -10.60
C ALA A 5 -41.02 16.58 -9.29
N VAL A 6 -41.84 16.40 -8.24
CA VAL A 6 -41.38 15.95 -6.92
C VAL A 6 -41.13 14.43 -6.89
N VAL A 7 -41.89 13.66 -7.68
CA VAL A 7 -41.76 12.19 -7.74
C VAL A 7 -40.51 11.76 -8.53
N ILE A 8 -40.11 12.53 -9.55
CA ILE A 8 -38.91 12.20 -10.35
C ILE A 8 -37.62 12.47 -9.56
N ALA A 9 -37.61 13.50 -8.70
CA ALA A 9 -36.43 13.84 -7.89
C ALA A 9 -36.16 12.85 -6.74
N SER A 10 -37.17 12.08 -6.30
CA SER A 10 -37.04 11.14 -5.19
C SER A 10 -36.51 9.77 -5.60
N VAL A 11 -36.59 9.40 -6.88
CA VAL A 11 -36.11 8.09 -7.38
C VAL A 11 -34.60 8.10 -7.69
N LEU A 12 -34.00 9.27 -8.03
CA LEU A 12 -32.57 9.34 -8.36
C LEU A 12 -31.61 9.20 -7.16
N ASN A 13 -32.09 9.30 -5.92
CA ASN A 13 -31.22 9.18 -4.74
C ASN A 13 -30.89 7.73 -4.36
N LEU A 14 -31.58 6.73 -4.92
CA LEU A 14 -31.37 5.32 -4.57
C LEU A 14 -30.28 4.63 -5.39
N THR A 15 -29.79 5.24 -6.47
CA THR A 15 -28.73 4.67 -7.33
C THR A 15 -27.34 5.26 -7.05
N ALA A 16 -27.20 6.14 -6.06
CA ALA A 16 -25.93 6.79 -5.74
C ALA A 16 -25.01 5.95 -4.82
N PHE A 17 -25.48 4.81 -4.30
CA PHE A 17 -24.63 3.82 -3.65
C PHE A 17 -23.98 2.93 -4.71
N GLY A 18 -23.15 3.54 -5.57
CA GLY A 18 -22.14 2.76 -6.26
C GLY A 18 -21.24 2.18 -5.17
N ASN A 19 -21.21 0.86 -5.04
CA ASN A 19 -20.13 0.18 -4.33
C ASN A 19 -18.85 0.53 -5.10
N ALA A 20 -18.22 1.65 -4.74
CA ALA A 20 -16.86 1.89 -5.11
C ALA A 20 -16.06 0.84 -4.34
N TYR A 21 -15.80 -0.29 -5.00
CA TYR A 21 -14.77 -1.21 -4.56
C TYR A 21 -13.46 -0.43 -4.66
N ALA A 22 -13.09 0.23 -3.57
CA ALA A 22 -11.80 0.84 -3.43
C ALA A 22 -10.79 -0.32 -3.36
N HIS A 23 -10.16 -0.61 -4.49
CA HIS A 23 -9.01 -1.50 -4.53
C HIS A 23 -7.92 -0.84 -3.66
N GLY A 24 -7.69 -1.41 -2.48
CA GLY A 24 -6.84 -0.81 -1.43
C GLY A 24 -7.36 -0.92 0.00
N ASP A 25 -8.52 -1.54 0.24
CA ASP A 25 -9.07 -1.78 1.59
C ASP A 25 -8.60 -3.11 2.22
N HIS A 26 -7.40 -3.60 1.84
CA HIS A 26 -6.81 -4.72 2.54
C HIS A 26 -6.49 -4.32 3.99
N PRO A 27 -6.98 -5.06 5.00
CA PRO A 27 -6.66 -4.76 6.38
C PRO A 27 -5.18 -5.01 6.64
N SER A 28 -4.60 -4.21 7.54
CA SER A 28 -3.30 -4.53 8.11
C SER A 28 -3.36 -5.87 8.85
N THR A 29 -2.38 -6.73 8.60
CA THR A 29 -2.25 -8.06 9.23
C THR A 29 -1.13 -8.11 10.27
N HIS A 30 -0.20 -7.16 10.22
CA HIS A 30 0.96 -7.07 11.10
C HIS A 30 0.98 -5.79 11.96
N GLY A 31 -0.09 -4.99 11.93
CA GLY A 31 -0.18 -3.70 12.65
C GLY A 31 0.54 -2.54 11.95
N GLY A 32 0.92 -2.71 10.68
CA GLY A 32 1.54 -1.69 9.85
C GLY A 32 0.55 -0.82 9.08
N THR A 33 1.11 -0.02 8.17
CA THR A 33 0.34 0.76 7.20
C THR A 33 0.31 0.00 5.88
N VAL A 34 -0.88 -0.28 5.36
CA VAL A 34 -1.04 -0.89 4.03
C VAL A 34 -0.92 0.19 2.95
N GLY A 35 -0.05 -0.05 1.98
CA GLY A 35 0.16 0.83 0.84
C GLY A 35 -0.89 0.64 -0.24
N ARG A 36 -1.17 1.72 -0.97
CA ARG A 36 -1.98 1.70 -2.18
C ARG A 36 -1.08 1.67 -3.39
N GLY A 37 -1.41 0.87 -4.40
CA GLY A 37 -0.50 0.59 -5.50
C GLY A 37 -1.14 -0.26 -6.58
N ASP A 38 -0.30 -0.97 -7.32
CA ASP A 38 -0.75 -1.97 -8.27
C ASP A 38 -1.57 -3.06 -7.56
N ASP A 39 -2.73 -3.40 -8.12
CA ASP A 39 -3.69 -4.32 -7.49
C ASP A 39 -3.05 -5.69 -7.25
N ALA A 40 -2.16 -6.15 -8.14
CA ALA A 40 -1.56 -7.48 -8.11
C ALA A 40 -0.80 -7.83 -6.80
N ILE A 41 -0.38 -6.82 -6.02
CA ILE A 41 0.24 -7.03 -4.72
C ILE A 41 -0.29 -6.06 -3.66
N VAL A 42 -0.32 -6.56 -2.43
CA VAL A 42 -0.57 -5.78 -1.23
C VAL A 42 0.74 -5.65 -0.47
N ILE A 43 1.12 -4.41 -0.15
CA ILE A 43 2.34 -4.14 0.62
C ILE A 43 1.95 -3.55 1.98
N GLU A 44 2.44 -4.16 3.05
CA GLU A 44 2.29 -3.64 4.41
C GLU A 44 3.64 -3.18 4.98
N PHE A 45 3.68 -1.92 5.40
CA PHE A 45 4.84 -1.27 6.00
C PHE A 45 4.75 -1.33 7.53
N VAL A 46 5.66 -2.04 8.17
CA VAL A 46 5.59 -2.34 9.61
C VAL A 46 6.87 -1.92 10.31
N MET A 47 6.75 -1.07 11.33
CA MET A 47 7.89 -0.76 12.22
C MET A 47 8.02 -1.86 13.28
N GLU A 48 9.12 -2.61 13.25
CA GLU A 48 9.43 -3.62 14.27
C GLU A 48 10.85 -3.38 14.80
N ASN A 49 11.00 -3.22 16.12
CA ASN A 49 12.31 -3.00 16.76
C ASN A 49 13.13 -1.85 16.13
N GLY A 50 12.45 -0.80 15.67
CA GLY A 50 13.09 0.36 15.02
C GLY A 50 13.52 0.13 13.57
N ILE A 51 13.15 -1.00 12.97
CA ILE A 51 13.42 -1.35 11.58
C ILE A 51 12.10 -1.29 10.81
N LEU A 52 12.10 -0.62 9.67
CA LEU A 52 10.98 -0.68 8.74
C LEU A 52 11.04 -1.99 7.97
N ASN A 53 10.03 -2.83 8.16
CA ASN A 53 9.81 -4.05 7.40
C ASN A 53 8.73 -3.83 6.35
N VAL A 54 8.84 -4.59 5.26
CA VAL A 54 7.93 -4.57 4.13
C VAL A 54 7.46 -6.00 3.91
N TYR A 55 6.20 -6.27 4.27
CA TYR A 55 5.53 -7.52 3.97
C TYR A 55 4.85 -7.40 2.60
N VAL A 56 4.90 -8.49 1.82
CA VAL A 56 4.36 -8.52 0.46
C VAL A 56 3.38 -9.69 0.36
N HIS A 57 2.15 -9.40 -0.04
CA HIS A 57 1.07 -10.37 -0.22
C HIS A 57 0.45 -10.22 -1.60
N ASP A 58 -0.21 -11.27 -2.09
CA ASP A 58 -1.13 -11.13 -3.23
C ASP A 58 -2.46 -10.53 -2.78
N GLU A 59 -3.35 -10.27 -3.73
CA GLU A 59 -4.70 -9.75 -3.46
C GLU A 59 -5.53 -10.65 -2.53
N GLU A 60 -5.24 -11.95 -2.49
CA GLU A 60 -5.91 -12.91 -1.61
C GLU A 60 -5.29 -12.96 -0.20
N GLY A 61 -4.24 -12.18 0.06
CA GLY A 61 -3.52 -12.11 1.32
C GLY A 61 -2.44 -13.19 1.50
N LYS A 62 -2.12 -13.98 0.47
CA LYS A 62 -1.06 -14.99 0.56
C LYS A 62 0.32 -14.32 0.50
N PRO A 63 1.24 -14.63 1.42
CA PRO A 63 2.58 -14.05 1.38
C PRO A 63 3.36 -14.43 0.12
N LEU A 64 4.04 -13.44 -0.48
CA LEU A 64 4.98 -13.68 -1.57
C LEU A 64 6.36 -14.02 -1.01
N ALA A 65 6.98 -15.06 -1.56
CA ALA A 65 8.31 -15.48 -1.15
C ALA A 65 9.38 -14.45 -1.56
N THR A 66 10.03 -13.83 -0.58
CA THR A 66 11.02 -12.76 -0.77
C THR A 66 12.32 -13.23 -1.43
N LYS A 67 12.57 -14.55 -1.48
CA LYS A 67 13.78 -15.14 -2.07
C LYS A 67 13.89 -14.90 -3.58
N ASN A 68 12.75 -14.80 -4.28
CA ASN A 68 12.71 -14.76 -5.75
C ASN A 68 12.33 -13.37 -6.29
N ILE A 69 12.05 -12.41 -5.40
CA ILE A 69 11.70 -11.04 -5.78
C ILE A 69 12.73 -10.10 -5.17
N THR A 70 12.88 -8.93 -5.79
CA THR A 70 13.78 -7.88 -5.27
C THR A 70 12.98 -6.61 -5.11
N GLY A 71 13.51 -5.64 -4.38
CA GLY A 71 12.85 -4.35 -4.34
C GLY A 71 13.70 -3.24 -3.77
N THR A 72 13.17 -2.04 -3.89
CA THR A 72 13.68 -0.82 -3.27
C THR A 72 12.58 -0.15 -2.47
N LEU A 73 13.00 0.60 -1.45
CA LEU A 73 12.16 1.53 -0.74
C LEU A 73 12.69 2.93 -0.96
N THR A 74 11.86 3.82 -1.49
CA THR A 74 12.11 5.26 -1.51
C THR A 74 11.30 5.90 -0.38
N LEU A 75 11.98 6.50 0.60
CA LEU A 75 11.38 7.36 1.61
C LEU A 75 11.40 8.80 1.11
N ILE A 76 10.22 9.37 0.89
CA ILE A 76 10.02 10.71 0.35
C ILE A 76 9.52 11.60 1.48
N SER A 77 10.36 12.55 1.89
CA SER A 77 10.03 13.50 2.95
C SER A 77 9.68 14.87 2.36
N PRO A 78 8.72 15.61 2.95
CA PRO A 78 8.54 17.02 2.60
C PRO A 78 9.70 17.92 3.06
N GLN A 79 10.52 17.45 4.00
CA GLN A 79 11.53 18.27 4.70
C GLN A 79 12.98 17.83 4.42
N ARG A 80 13.17 16.64 3.85
CA ARG A 80 14.49 16.03 3.63
C ARG A 80 14.59 15.47 2.21
N PRO A 81 15.80 15.40 1.61
CA PRO A 81 15.99 14.69 0.36
C PRO A 81 15.44 13.27 0.41
N ALA A 82 14.92 12.77 -0.71
CA ALA A 82 14.45 11.39 -0.80
C ALA A 82 15.61 10.42 -0.52
N GLN A 83 15.35 9.40 0.29
CA GLN A 83 16.30 8.34 0.61
C GLN A 83 15.83 7.05 -0.04
N GLU A 84 16.64 6.49 -0.93
CA GLU A 84 16.37 5.17 -1.51
C GLU A 84 17.28 4.12 -0.88
N VAL A 85 16.70 2.97 -0.53
CA VAL A 85 17.43 1.81 -0.01
C VAL A 85 16.98 0.54 -0.73
N LYS A 86 17.90 -0.41 -0.87
CA LYS A 86 17.55 -1.77 -1.32
C LYS A 86 16.88 -2.52 -0.18
N LEU A 87 15.81 -3.22 -0.51
CA LEU A 87 15.17 -4.15 0.40
C LEU A 87 16.04 -5.42 0.54
N VAL A 88 16.17 -5.90 1.77
CA VAL A 88 16.95 -7.10 2.10
C VAL A 88 16.03 -8.13 2.72
N SER A 89 16.01 -9.36 2.21
CA SER A 89 15.15 -10.42 2.75
C SER A 89 15.48 -10.64 4.23
N ALA A 90 14.49 -10.47 5.10
CA ALA A 90 14.61 -10.63 6.54
C ALA A 90 13.97 -11.94 7.02
N SER A 91 12.92 -12.39 6.34
CA SER A 91 12.26 -13.69 6.49
C SER A 91 11.73 -14.16 5.13
N PRO A 92 11.17 -15.38 5.01
CA PRO A 92 10.60 -15.87 3.76
C PRO A 92 9.52 -14.95 3.15
N ASP A 93 8.84 -14.15 3.95
CA ASP A 93 7.67 -13.33 3.62
C ASP A 93 7.85 -11.82 3.82
N LYS A 94 9.00 -11.38 4.37
CA LYS A 94 9.26 -9.95 4.57
C LYS A 94 10.67 -9.50 4.22
N PHE A 95 10.74 -8.24 3.81
CA PHE A 95 11.98 -7.51 3.64
C PHE A 95 12.22 -6.56 4.82
N ALA A 96 13.48 -6.31 5.13
CA ALA A 96 13.88 -5.14 5.90
C ALA A 96 14.34 -4.03 4.96
N ALA A 97 14.03 -2.79 5.30
CA ALA A 97 14.59 -1.59 4.70
C ALA A 97 15.69 -1.03 5.63
N PRO A 98 16.97 -1.37 5.40
CA PRO A 98 18.04 -0.98 6.30
C PRO A 98 18.32 0.52 6.23
N GLY A 99 18.54 1.15 7.38
CA GLY A 99 19.03 2.53 7.46
C GLY A 99 18.01 3.62 7.12
N VAL A 100 16.75 3.28 6.85
CA VAL A 100 15.65 4.25 6.76
C VAL A 100 15.01 4.46 8.13
N LYS A 101 14.62 5.70 8.39
CA LYS A 101 13.86 6.10 9.58
C LYS A 101 12.73 7.01 9.14
N PRO A 102 11.55 6.45 8.85
CA PRO A 102 10.37 7.25 8.53
C PRO A 102 10.03 8.19 9.68
N ALA A 103 9.62 9.40 9.33
CA ALA A 103 9.00 10.37 10.23
C ALA A 103 7.57 10.61 9.78
N GLN A 104 6.71 11.04 10.71
CA GLN A 104 5.31 11.33 10.42
C GLN A 104 5.17 12.27 9.21
N GLY A 105 4.34 11.88 8.25
CA GLY A 105 4.12 12.61 7.00
C GLY A 105 5.06 12.24 5.85
N ASP A 106 6.10 11.41 6.09
CA ASP A 106 6.89 10.85 5.00
C ASP A 106 6.04 9.87 4.17
N ARG A 107 6.28 9.82 2.86
CA ARG A 107 5.72 8.79 1.98
C ARG A 107 6.71 7.66 1.81
N MET A 108 6.27 6.45 2.09
CA MET A 108 7.02 5.22 1.87
C MET A 108 6.57 4.64 0.54
N ARG A 109 7.49 4.56 -0.43
CA ARG A 109 7.23 3.94 -1.74
C ARG A 109 8.06 2.68 -1.87
N ALA A 110 7.41 1.53 -1.89
CA ALA A 110 8.05 0.27 -2.22
C ALA A 110 7.90 0.00 -3.72
N ARG A 111 8.99 -0.44 -4.36
CA ARG A 111 8.98 -0.98 -5.71
C ARG A 111 9.49 -2.41 -5.66
N ILE A 112 8.66 -3.35 -6.09
CA ILE A 112 8.94 -4.78 -6.08
C ILE A 112 9.09 -5.26 -7.52
N LYS A 113 10.19 -5.95 -7.80
CA LYS A 113 10.43 -6.61 -9.08
C LYS A 113 10.18 -8.11 -8.94
N LEU A 114 9.19 -8.59 -9.68
CA LEU A 114 8.80 -9.99 -9.74
C LEU A 114 9.80 -10.83 -10.57
N PRO A 115 9.77 -12.17 -10.47
CA PRO A 115 10.66 -13.04 -11.25
C PRO A 115 10.42 -12.93 -12.76
N THR A 116 9.20 -12.53 -13.15
CA THR A 116 8.80 -12.23 -14.54
C THR A 116 9.52 -10.99 -15.10
N GLY A 117 10.12 -10.17 -14.23
CA GLY A 117 10.72 -8.88 -14.56
C GLY A 117 9.77 -7.70 -14.45
N GLU A 118 8.49 -7.95 -14.20
CA GLU A 118 7.47 -6.93 -13.91
C GLU A 118 7.83 -6.16 -12.63
N GLU A 119 7.61 -4.85 -12.66
CA GLU A 119 7.83 -3.96 -11.52
C GLU A 119 6.47 -3.44 -11.04
N LEU A 120 6.18 -3.68 -9.77
CA LEU A 120 4.97 -3.26 -9.07
C LEU A 120 5.34 -2.24 -8.00
N GLU A 121 4.49 -1.24 -7.80
CA GLU A 121 4.72 -0.13 -6.88
C GLU A 121 3.58 -0.02 -5.87
N SER A 122 3.92 0.28 -4.61
CA SER A 122 2.95 0.60 -3.56
C SER A 122 3.45 1.76 -2.71
N VAL A 123 2.52 2.65 -2.36
CA VAL A 123 2.80 3.88 -1.61
C VAL A 123 1.90 3.98 -0.38
N ALA A 124 2.52 4.29 0.75
CA ALA A 124 1.83 4.60 2.00
C ALA A 124 2.33 5.92 2.60
N LEU A 125 1.45 6.62 3.32
CA LEU A 125 1.85 7.72 4.19
C LEU A 125 2.21 7.15 5.56
N PHE A 126 3.39 7.50 6.07
CA PHE A 126 3.77 7.13 7.42
C PHE A 126 3.04 8.03 8.43
N THR A 127 2.22 7.42 9.28
CA THR A 127 1.34 8.14 10.23
C THR A 127 1.62 7.83 11.70
N GLN A 128 2.50 6.86 11.97
CA GLN A 128 2.90 6.43 13.31
C GLN A 128 3.91 7.39 13.95
#